data_AF-A0A2N1QQU3-F1
#
_entry.id   AF-A0A2N1QQU3-F1
#
_cell.length_a   1.000
_cell.length_b   1.000
_cell.length_c   1.000
_cell.angle_alpha   90.00
_cell.angle_beta   90.00
_cell.angle_gamma   90.00
#
_symmetry.space_group_name_H-M   'P 1'
#
loop_
_entity.id
_entity.type
_entity.pdbx_description
1 polymer ?
#
loop_
_entity_poly.entity_id
_entity_poly.type
_entity_poly.pdbx_seq_one_letter_code
_entity_poly.pdbx_strand_id
1 'polypeptide(L)'
;LPKEYQIVYREIQKYLYKVGPVELTEGTGLLSGIVDFFEEGVASGKRVLDVTGTDVAAFCDDLIKDSKTYADIYQASVAKEVSKAMDKSMDKTRK
;
A
#
# COMPACT_ATOMS: atom_id res chain seq x y z
N LEU A 1 -2.06 -15.56 -11.25
CA LEU A 1 -2.95 -15.88 -10.10
C LEU A 1 -4.25 -16.57 -10.53
N PRO A 2 -4.75 -17.57 -9.79
CA PRO A 2 -6.06 -18.21 -9.99
C PRO A 2 -7.24 -17.22 -9.88
N LYS A 3 -8.40 -17.60 -10.41
CA LYS A 3 -9.56 -16.70 -10.52
C LYS A 3 -10.08 -16.19 -9.17
N GLU A 4 -10.13 -17.04 -8.14
CA GLU A 4 -10.54 -16.65 -6.78
C GLU A 4 -9.61 -15.56 -6.21
N TYR A 5 -8.30 -15.72 -6.38
CA TYR A 5 -7.31 -14.72 -5.96
C TYR A 5 -7.49 -13.38 -6.67
N GLN A 6 -7.78 -13.40 -7.98
CA GLN A 6 -8.02 -12.17 -8.75
C GLN A 6 -9.28 -11.42 -8.29
N ILE A 7 -10.33 -12.15 -7.87
CA ILE A 7 -11.57 -11.53 -7.36
C ILE A 7 -11.27 -10.80 -6.06
N VAL A 8 -10.65 -11.48 -5.11
CA VAL A 8 -10.30 -10.88 -3.81
C VAL A 8 -9.33 -9.71 -4.00
N TYR A 9 -8.33 -9.86 -4.87
CA TYR A 9 -7.39 -8.77 -5.17
C TYR A 9 -8.10 -7.50 -5.67
N ARG A 10 -9.12 -7.63 -6.53
CA ARG A 10 -9.92 -6.48 -6.99
C ARG A 10 -10.75 -5.85 -5.87
N GLU A 11 -11.30 -6.66 -4.96
CA GLU A 11 -12.04 -6.13 -3.81
C GLU A 11 -11.11 -5.40 -2.83
N ILE A 12 -9.90 -5.92 -2.61
CA ILE A 12 -8.84 -5.24 -1.85
C ILE A 12 -8.48 -3.90 -2.50
N GLN A 13 -8.27 -3.85 -3.82
CA GLN A 13 -7.98 -2.61 -4.53
C GLN A 13 -9.09 -1.56 -4.33
N LYS A 14 -10.37 -1.96 -4.43
CA LYS A 14 -11.50 -1.06 -4.18
C LYS A 14 -11.56 -0.58 -2.73
N TYR A 15 -11.29 -1.49 -1.78
CA TYR A 15 -11.31 -1.18 -0.36
C TYR A 15 -10.21 -0.16 -0.04
N LEU A 16 -8.96 -0.44 -0.41
CA LEU A 16 -7.83 0.47 -0.23
C LEU A 16 -8.04 1.83 -0.93
N TYR A 17 -8.70 1.86 -2.09
CA TYR A 17 -9.06 3.11 -2.73
C TYR A 17 -10.07 3.94 -1.92
N LYS A 18 -10.96 3.28 -1.19
CA LYS A 18 -12.02 3.93 -0.40
C LYS A 18 -11.56 4.32 1.00
N VAL A 19 -10.75 3.49 1.66
CA VAL A 19 -10.37 3.67 3.07
C VAL A 19 -8.90 4.07 3.26
N GLY A 20 -8.06 3.85 2.25
CA GLY A 20 -6.64 4.14 2.33
C GLY A 20 -6.35 5.64 2.18
N PRO A 21 -5.24 6.14 2.77
CA PRO A 21 -4.67 7.44 2.46
C PRO A 21 -4.50 7.60 0.94
N VAL A 22 -4.69 8.82 0.43
CA VAL A 22 -4.61 9.14 -1.01
C VAL A 22 -3.29 8.64 -1.62
N GLU A 23 -2.17 8.75 -0.91
CA GLU A 23 -0.87 8.23 -1.39
C GLU A 23 -0.70 6.69 -1.33
N LEU A 24 -1.50 5.94 -0.56
CA LEU A 24 -1.56 4.47 -0.68
C LEU A 24 -2.24 4.02 -1.98
N THR A 25 -3.11 4.88 -2.54
CA THR A 25 -3.78 4.62 -3.82
C THR A 25 -2.90 4.92 -5.03
N GLU A 26 -1.89 5.79 -4.86
CA GLU A 26 -0.87 6.11 -5.87
C GLU A 26 0.39 5.22 -5.74
N GLY A 27 0.68 4.72 -4.54
CA GLY A 27 1.80 3.83 -4.24
C GLY A 27 1.58 2.40 -4.74
N THR A 28 2.08 2.09 -5.93
CA THR A 28 2.06 0.74 -6.52
C THR A 28 2.72 -0.34 -5.64
N GLY A 29 3.57 0.05 -4.68
CA GLY A 29 4.33 -0.85 -3.83
C GLY A 29 3.50 -1.72 -2.86
N LEU A 30 2.40 -1.19 -2.31
CA LEU A 30 1.54 -1.98 -1.43
C LEU A 30 0.79 -3.04 -2.22
N LEU A 31 0.21 -2.64 -3.35
CA LEU A 31 -0.51 -3.53 -4.25
C LEU A 31 0.41 -4.61 -4.83
N SER A 32 1.65 -4.28 -5.19
CA SER A 32 2.63 -5.29 -5.62
C SER A 32 2.97 -6.28 -4.51
N GLY A 33 3.15 -5.82 -3.26
CA GLY A 33 3.40 -6.71 -2.13
C GLY A 33 2.25 -7.69 -1.87
N ILE A 34 1.00 -7.28 -2.10
CA ILE A 34 -0.16 -8.18 -2.00
C ILE A 34 -0.14 -9.22 -3.13
N VAL A 35 0.31 -8.85 -4.33
CA VAL A 35 0.49 -9.81 -5.43
C VAL A 35 1.52 -10.88 -5.06
N ASP A 36 2.69 -10.47 -4.56
CA ASP A 36 3.75 -11.40 -4.15
C ASP A 36 3.24 -12.36 -3.04
N PHE A 37 2.53 -11.83 -2.05
CA PHE A 37 1.89 -12.62 -1.00
C PHE A 37 0.87 -13.64 -1.54
N PHE A 38 0.09 -13.25 -2.54
CA PHE A 38 -0.87 -14.15 -3.19
C PHE A 38 -0.18 -15.22 -4.02
N GLU A 39 0.94 -14.90 -4.68
CA GLU A 39 1.73 -15.89 -5.41
C GLU A 39 2.33 -16.95 -4.47
N GLU A 40 2.80 -16.55 -3.29
CA GLU A 40 3.24 -17.49 -2.25
C GLU A 40 2.10 -18.37 -1.73
N GLY A 41 0.91 -17.79 -1.52
CA GLY A 41 -0.30 -18.52 -1.13
C GLY A 41 -0.68 -19.59 -2.16
N VAL A 42 -0.61 -19.25 -3.45
CA VAL A 42 -0.86 -20.17 -4.56
C VAL A 42 0.21 -21.26 -4.64
N ALA A 43 1.49 -20.89 -4.51
CA ALA A 43 2.61 -21.85 -4.50
C ALA A 43 2.50 -22.85 -3.33
N SER A 44 1.94 -22.40 -2.21
CA SER A 44 1.65 -23.22 -1.03
C SER A 44 0.35 -24.03 -1.13
N GLY A 45 -0.38 -23.95 -2.24
CA GLY A 45 -1.64 -24.67 -2.45
C GLY A 45 -2.80 -24.17 -1.58
N LYS A 46 -2.70 -22.97 -0.99
CA LYS A 46 -3.76 -22.39 -0.15
C LYS A 46 -4.83 -21.74 -1.02
N ARG A 47 -6.07 -21.69 -0.51
CA ARG A 47 -7.12 -20.85 -1.13
C ARG A 47 -6.96 -19.42 -0.64
N VAL A 48 -7.47 -18.47 -1.42
CA VAL A 48 -7.31 -17.05 -1.09
C VAL A 48 -7.91 -16.70 0.27
N LEU A 49 -9.03 -17.31 0.67
CA LEU A 49 -9.65 -17.08 1.97
C LEU A 49 -8.89 -17.74 3.13
N ASP A 50 -8.03 -18.73 2.86
CA ASP A 50 -7.12 -19.29 3.87
C ASP A 50 -5.93 -18.36 4.12
N VAL A 51 -5.68 -17.44 3.18
CA VAL A 51 -4.56 -16.50 3.18
C VAL A 51 -5.01 -15.13 3.72
N THR A 52 -6.17 -14.63 3.28
CA THR A 52 -6.74 -13.35 3.72
C THR A 52 -7.70 -13.48 4.90
N GLY A 53 -8.18 -14.68 5.21
CA GLY A 53 -9.35 -14.86 6.06
C GLY A 53 -10.66 -14.58 5.30
N THR A 54 -11.77 -14.93 5.95
CA THR A 54 -13.14 -14.69 5.43
C THR A 54 -13.54 -13.22 5.51
N ASP A 55 -12.96 -12.47 6.44
CA ASP A 55 -13.11 -11.02 6.54
C ASP A 55 -11.93 -10.31 5.85
N VAL A 56 -12.10 -10.07 4.55
CA VAL A 56 -11.08 -9.40 3.72
C VAL A 56 -10.87 -7.95 4.14
N ALA A 57 -11.89 -7.29 4.69
CA ALA A 57 -11.77 -5.90 5.15
C ALA A 57 -10.88 -5.82 6.39
N ALA A 58 -11.05 -6.73 7.35
CA ALA A 58 -10.18 -6.83 8.52
C ALA A 58 -8.73 -7.09 8.12
N PHE A 59 -8.49 -7.96 7.14
CA PHE A 59 -7.15 -8.17 6.57
C PHE A 59 -6.55 -6.88 5.99
N CYS A 60 -7.32 -6.12 5.22
CA CYS A 60 -6.86 -4.84 4.70
C CYS A 60 -6.58 -3.81 5.80
N ASP A 61 -7.44 -3.75 6.82
CA ASP A 61 -7.26 -2.83 7.95
C ASP A 61 -5.96 -3.13 8.71
N ASP A 62 -5.67 -4.41 8.93
CA ASP A 62 -4.43 -4.83 9.60
C ASP A 62 -3.20 -4.57 8.70
N LEU A 63 -3.33 -4.80 7.39
CA LEU A 63 -2.29 -4.45 6.42
C LEU A 63 -1.97 -2.94 6.44
N ILE A 64 -2.99 -2.07 6.52
CA ILE A 64 -2.81 -0.61 6.63
C ILE A 64 -2.19 -0.23 7.99
N LYS A 65 -2.61 -0.86 9.09
CA LYS A 65 -2.08 -0.58 10.44
C LYS A 65 -0.62 -0.99 10.58
N ASP A 66 -0.25 -2.16 10.06
CA ASP A 66 1.13 -2.67 10.08
C ASP A 66 2.02 -2.00 9.03
N SER A 67 1.41 -1.31 8.06
CA SER A 67 2.12 -0.45 7.09
C SER A 67 2.80 0.76 7.71
N LYS A 68 2.77 0.97 9.04
CA LYS A 68 3.57 2.02 9.70
C LYS A 68 5.02 2.03 9.20
N THR A 69 5.61 0.89 8.91
CA THR A 69 6.97 0.80 8.35
C THR A 69 7.12 1.32 6.90
N TYR A 70 6.08 1.26 6.05
CA TYR A 70 6.13 1.81 4.67
C TYR A 70 5.69 3.28 4.65
N ALA A 71 4.70 3.65 5.48
CA ALA A 71 4.31 5.04 5.73
C ALA A 71 5.48 5.85 6.33
N ASP A 72 6.30 5.25 7.19
CA ASP A 72 7.49 5.87 7.79
C ASP A 72 8.61 6.10 6.74
N ILE A 73 8.82 5.13 5.84
CA ILE A 73 9.75 5.31 4.69
C ILE A 73 9.29 6.48 3.81
N TYR A 74 7.98 6.68 3.67
CA TYR A 74 7.41 7.75 2.85
C TYR A 74 7.39 9.12 3.55
N GLN A 75 7.17 9.20 4.87
CA GLN A 75 7.33 10.45 5.63
C GLN A 75 8.73 11.04 5.44
N ALA A 76 9.76 10.20 5.42
CA ALA A 76 11.13 10.64 5.15
C ALA A 76 11.31 11.23 3.74
N SER A 77 10.60 10.70 2.73
CA SER A 77 10.67 11.19 1.35
C SER A 77 9.92 12.51 1.16
N VAL A 78 8.72 12.64 1.73
CA VAL A 78 7.93 13.89 1.68
C VAL A 78 8.61 15.01 2.46
N ALA A 79 9.14 14.72 3.64
CA ALA A 79 9.91 15.70 4.42
C ALA A 79 11.11 16.24 3.64
N LYS A 80 11.78 15.37 2.87
CA LYS A 80 12.93 15.72 2.02
C LYS A 80 12.53 16.61 0.83
N GLU A 81 11.39 16.35 0.20
CA GLU A 81 10.92 17.19 -0.91
C GLU A 81 10.40 18.56 -0.43
N VAL A 82 9.74 18.62 0.73
CA VAL A 82 9.32 19.88 1.36
C VAL A 82 10.52 20.71 1.78
N SER A 83 11.54 20.11 2.41
CA SER A 83 12.76 20.84 2.79
C SER A 83 13.47 21.42 1.56
N LYS A 84 13.56 20.63 0.49
CA LYS A 84 14.18 21.06 -0.78
C LYS A 84 13.41 22.19 -1.46
N ALA A 85 12.07 22.17 -1.39
CA ALA A 85 11.23 23.25 -1.90
C ALA A 85 11.37 24.54 -1.06
N MET A 86 11.45 24.41 0.27
CA MET A 86 11.65 25.54 1.17
C MET A 86 13.01 26.21 0.97
N ASP A 87 14.09 25.43 0.87
CA ASP A 87 15.45 25.96 0.61
C ASP A 87 15.51 26.75 -0.70
N LYS A 88 14.85 26.23 -1.75
CA LYS A 88 14.78 26.89 -3.07
C LYS A 88 13.98 28.19 -3.03
N SER A 89 12.96 28.28 -2.15
CA SER A 89 12.19 29.51 -1.96
C SER A 89 12.98 30.59 -1.23
N MET A 90 13.79 30.21 -0.23
CA MET A 90 14.61 31.13 0.56
C MET A 90 15.80 31.70 -0.22
N ASP A 91 16.39 30.94 -1.13
CA ASP A 91 17.45 31.42 -2.03
C ASP A 91 16.94 32.49 -3.01
N LYS A 92 15.68 32.35 -3.47
CA LYS A 92 15.04 33.30 -4.40
C LYS A 92 14.64 34.63 -3.75
N THR A 93 14.42 34.67 -2.44
CA THR A 93 14.07 35.88 -1.68
C THR A 93 15.31 36.70 -1.25
N ARG A 94 16.52 36.15 -1.39
CA ARG A 94 17.79 36.81 -1.02
C ARG A 94 18.49 37.56 -2.18
N LYS A 95 17.84 37.70 -3.34
CA LYS A 95 18.35 38.46 -4.49
C LYS A 95 17.53 39.72 -4.70
#